data_AF-A0A3B0Y0I2-F1
#
_entry.id   AF-A0A3B0Y0I2-F1
#
_cell.length_a   1.000
_cell.length_b   1.000
_cell.length_c   1.000
_cell.angle_alpha   90.00
_cell.angle_beta   90.00
_cell.angle_gamma   90.00
#
_symmetry.space_group_name_H-M   'P 1'
#
loop_
_entity.id
_entity.type
_entity.pdbx_description
1 polymer ?
#
loop_
_entity_poly.entity_id
_entity_poly.type
_entity_poly.pdbx_seq_one_letter_code
_entity_poly.pdbx_strand_id
1 'polypeptide(L)' 'MEYLLDTCVISKLVRSQPAQVVVEWFRQQSEHDLYLSVLAFGEIEKGIKKQPVQFRSEKEAGPVGKARFKAAI' A
#
# COMPACT_ATOMS: atom_id res chain seq x y z
N MET A 1 -8.99 -17.74 -1.00
CA MET A 1 -9.92 -17.19 0.03
C MET A 1 -9.95 -15.71 -0.24
N GLU A 2 -11.13 -15.09 -0.30
CA GLU A 2 -11.24 -13.68 -0.67
C GLU A 2 -11.05 -12.78 0.56
N TYR A 3 -10.28 -11.69 0.41
CA TYR A 3 -9.96 -10.75 1.49
C TYR A 3 -10.30 -9.32 1.10
N LEU A 4 -11.02 -8.62 1.97
CA LEU A 4 -11.18 -7.17 1.86
C LEU A 4 -10.12 -6.47 2.72
N LEU A 5 -9.23 -5.73 2.07
CA LEU A 5 -8.13 -5.01 2.70
C LEU A 5 -8.63 -3.72 3.33
N ASP A 6 -8.18 -3.50 4.57
CA ASP A 6 -8.38 -2.25 5.30
C ASP A 6 -7.17 -1.32 5.11
N THR A 7 -7.40 -0.01 5.29
CA THR A 7 -6.37 1.03 5.20
C THR A 7 -5.20 0.77 6.15
N CYS A 8 -5.45 0.16 7.32
CA CYS A 8 -4.39 -0.16 8.26
C CYS A 8 -3.36 -1.15 7.71
N VAL A 9 -3.79 -2.17 6.96
CA VAL A 9 -2.92 -3.18 6.33
C VAL A 9 -2.06 -2.52 5.26
N ILE A 10 -2.68 -1.73 4.38
CA ILE A 10 -2.00 -0.97 3.34
C ILE A 10 -0.97 -0.02 3.96
N SER A 11 -1.36 0.72 5.01
CA SER A 11 -0.48 1.68 5.68
C SER A 11 0.77 1.03 6.29
N LYS A 12 0.70 -0.24 6.69
CA LYS A 12 1.84 -1.01 7.24
C LYS A 12 2.77 -1.52 6.16
N LEU A 13 2.28 -1.75 4.95
CA LEU A 13 3.09 -2.18 3.79
C LEU A 13 3.91 -1.03 3.20
N VAL A 14 3.42 0.21 3.25
CA VAL A 14 4.06 1.37 2.60
C VAL A 14 5.10 2.10 3.46
N ARG A 15 5.24 1.75 4.74
CA ARG A 15 6.23 2.37 5.65
C ARG A 15 7.66 2.01 5.24
N SER A 16 8.64 2.86 5.62
CA SER A 16 10.07 2.59 5.38
C SER A 16 10.54 1.25 5.97
N GLN A 17 9.96 0.84 7.10
CA GLN A 17 10.14 -0.49 7.69
C GLN A 17 8.78 -1.15 7.83
N PRO A 18 8.37 -1.99 6.87
CA PRO A 18 7.08 -2.66 6.93
C PRO A 18 7.08 -3.80 7.94
N ALA A 19 5.91 -4.09 8.51
CA ALA A 19 5.73 -5.21 9.41
C ALA A 19 5.90 -6.54 8.64
N GLN A 20 6.93 -7.32 8.97
CA GLN A 20 7.29 -8.54 8.23
C GLN A 20 6.14 -9.54 8.15
N VAL A 21 5.38 -9.72 9.24
CA VAL A 21 4.19 -10.59 9.26
C VAL A 21 3.15 -10.21 8.20
N VAL A 22 2.97 -8.91 7.93
CA VAL A 22 2.02 -8.43 6.91
C VAL A 22 2.59 -8.66 5.52
N VAL A 23 3.89 -8.45 5.33
CA VAL A 23 4.58 -8.69 4.05
C VAL A 23 4.53 -10.16 3.67
N GLU A 24 4.83 -11.05 4.61
CA GLU A 24 4.80 -12.50 4.41
C GLU A 24 3.40 -13.00 4.12
N TRP A 25 2.40 -12.53 4.87
CA TRP A 25 1.00 -12.86 4.60
C TRP A 25 0.58 -12.38 3.20
N PHE A 26 0.91 -11.15 2.84
CA PHE A 26 0.55 -10.57 1.54
C PHE A 26 1.18 -11.33 0.38
N ARG A 27 2.44 -11.78 0.52
CA ARG A 27 3.14 -12.60 -0.51
C ARG A 27 2.53 -13.98 -0.73
N GLN A 28 1.76 -14.49 0.23
CA GLN A 28 1.10 -15.79 0.12
C GLN A 28 -0.27 -15.69 -0.57
N GLN A 29 -0.81 -14.48 -0.76
CA GLN A 29 -2.12 -14.29 -1.37
C GLN A 29 -2.01 -14.13 -2.88
N SER A 30 -3.03 -14.60 -3.60
CA SER A 30 -3.25 -14.23 -5.00
C SER A 30 -3.75 -12.80 -5.08
N GLU A 31 -3.23 -11.99 -6.01
CA GLU A 31 -3.70 -10.62 -6.23
C GLU A 31 -5.20 -10.56 -6.55
N HIS A 32 -5.73 -11.56 -7.26
CA HIS A 32 -7.14 -11.66 -7.61
C HIS A 32 -8.07 -11.91 -6.42
N ASP A 33 -7.52 -12.36 -5.29
CA ASP A 33 -8.27 -12.63 -4.08
C ASP A 33 -8.26 -11.43 -3.12
N LEU A 34 -7.57 -10.34 -3.47
CA LEU A 34 -7.39 -9.15 -2.64
C LEU A 34 -8.24 -7.98 -3.16
N TYR A 35 -9.21 -7.57 -2.36
CA TYR A 35 -10.13 -6.47 -2.67
C TYR A 35 -9.81 -5.25 -1.80
N LEU A 36 -10.09 -4.06 -2.33
CA LEU A 36 -10.00 -2.81 -1.58
C LEU A 36 -11.35 -2.10 -1.66
N SER A 37 -11.87 -1.63 -0.52
CA SER A 37 -13.11 -0.88 -0.52
C SER A 37 -12.91 0.54 -1.06
N VAL A 38 -13.96 1.12 -1.67
CA VAL A 38 -13.96 2.53 -2.10
C VAL A 38 -13.77 3.48 -0.92
N LEU A 39 -14.22 3.09 0.28
CA LEU A 39 -13.99 3.85 1.51
C LEU A 39 -12.49 3.90 1.86
N ALA A 40 -11.82 2.75 1.89
CA ALA A 40 -10.37 2.67 2.14
C ALA A 40 -9.58 3.44 1.08
N PHE A 41 -10.02 3.38 -0.19
CA PHE A 41 -9.43 4.18 -1.26
C PHE A 41 -9.54 5.70 -0.97
N GLY A 42 -10.71 6.19 -0.57
CA GLY A 42 -10.92 7.60 -0.22
C GLY A 42 -10.11 8.04 1.02
N GLU A 43 -9.91 7.15 2.00
CA GLU A 43 -9.05 7.42 3.15
C GLU A 43 -7.58 7.59 2.75
N ILE A 44 -7.08 6.72 1.87
CA ILE A 44 -5.71 6.79 1.34
C ILE A 44 -5.52 8.11 0.58
N GLU A 45 -6.45 8.46 -0.31
CA GLU A 45 -6.40 9.72 -1.09
C GLU A 45 -6.38 10.95 -0.16
N LYS A 46 -7.26 10.96 0.85
CA LYS A 46 -7.30 12.01 1.87
C LYS A 46 -6.00 12.09 2.67
N GLY A 47 -5.38 10.95 2.98
CA GLY A 47 -4.11 10.86 3.67
C GLY A 47 -2.96 11.47 2.87
N ILE A 48 -2.87 11.13 1.57
CA ILE A 48 -1.85 11.66 0.64
C ILE A 48 -1.98 13.18 0.52
N LYS A 49 -3.21 13.70 0.32
CA LYS A 49 -3.46 15.15 0.20
C LYS A 49 -3.08 15.96 1.44
N LYS A 50 -3.07 15.32 2.62
CA LYS A 50 -2.70 15.97 3.89
C LYS A 50 -1.20 15.97 4.17
N GLN A 51 -0.41 15.15 3.48
CA GLN A 51 1.04 15.17 3.67
C GLN A 51 1.64 16.39 2.96
N PRO A 52 2.36 17.28 3.68
CA PRO A 52 3.18 18.28 3.01
C PRO A 52 4.18 17.55 2.11
N VAL A 53 4.44 18.08 0.91
CA VAL A 53 5.39 17.49 -0.04
C VAL A 53 6.78 17.46 0.61
N GLN A 54 7.09 16.34 1.26
CA GLN A 54 8.41 16.02 1.74
C GLN A 54 8.99 15.09 0.70
N PHE A 55 10.02 15.54 -0.01
CA PHE A 55 10.78 14.68 -0.90
C PHE A 55 11.31 13.50 -0.08
N ARG A 56 10.72 12.32 -0.28
CA ARG A 56 11.25 11.08 0.27
C ARG A 56 12.64 10.90 -0.32
N SER A 57 13.65 11.25 0.46
CA SER A 57 15.04 11.16 0.04
C SER A 57 15.36 9.68 -0.21
N GLU A 58 16.02 9.38 -1.33
CA GLU A 58 16.37 8.02 -1.79
C GLU A 58 17.09 7.15 -0.73
N LYS A 59 17.61 7.78 0.34
CA LYS A 59 18.31 7.10 1.44
C LYS A 59 17.42 6.18 2.29
N GLU A 60 16.09 6.27 2.19
CA GLU A 60 15.14 5.44 2.96
C GLU A 60 14.30 4.47 2.10
N ALA A 61 14.63 4.33 0.82
CA ALA A 61 13.96 3.38 -0.06
C ALA A 61 14.58 1.97 0.14
N GLY A 62 13.94 1.15 0.97
CA GLY A 62 14.01 -0.30 0.77
C GLY A 62 13.56 -0.65 -0.65
N PRO A 63 13.90 -1.83 -1.20
CA PRO A 63 13.66 -2.18 -2.60
C PRO A 63 12.16 -2.34 -2.84
N VAL A 64 11.45 -1.23 -3.06
CA VAL A 64 10.08 -1.23 -3.55
C VAL A 64 10.20 -1.43 -5.06
N GLY A 65 10.01 -2.69 -5.47
CA GLY A 65 9.84 -3.05 -6.87
C GLY A 65 8.84 -2.09 -7.51
N LYS A 66 9.20 -1.57 -8.68
CA LYS A 66 8.43 -0.59 -9.46
C LYS A 66 7.08 -1.20 -9.87
N ALA A 67 6.10 -1.21 -8.98
CA ALA A 67 4.72 -1.52 -9.32
C ALA A 67 4.16 -0.32 -10.09
N ARG A 68 4.30 -0.37 -11.41
CA ARG A 68 3.66 0.58 -12.33
C ARG A 68 2.17 0.28 -12.32
N PHE A 69 1.41 0.91 -11.43
CA PHE A 69 -0.04 0.99 -11.59
C PHE A 69 -0.31 1.90 -12.79
N LYS A 70 -0.59 1.28 -13.95
CA LYS A 70 -1.23 2.01 -15.05
C LYS A 70 -2.65 2.32 -14.59
N ALA A 71 -2.89 3.57 -14.22
CA ALA A 71 -4.25 4.09 -14.20
C ALA A 71 -4.77 4.03 -15.64
N ALA A 72 -5.66 3.09 -15.92
CA ALA A 72 -6.48 3.13 -17.12
C ALA A 72 -7.59 4.15 -16.86
N ILE A 73 -7.66 5.18 -17.70
CA ILE A 73 -8.85 6.01 -17.91
C ILE A 73 -9.70 5.29 -18.96
#